data_AF-A0A653WQ91-F1
#
_entry.id   AF-A0A653WQ91-F1
#
_cell.length_a   1.000
_cell.length_b   1.000
_cell.length_c   1.000
_cell.angle_alpha   90.00
_cell.angle_beta   90.00
_cell.angle_gamma   90.00
#
_symmetry.space_group_name_H-M   'P 1'
#
loop_
_entity.id
_entity.type
_entity.pdbx_description
1 polymer ?
#
loop_
_entity_poly.entity_id
_entity_poly.type
_entity_poly.pdbx_seq_one_letter_code
_entity_poly.pdbx_strand_id
1 'polypeptide(L)'
;MLTKAAKGLTKKFTTNMFLWSLVVALAICGTLGIIISLASWYVTKSELPVRIELCLHSGCIAYAKKIFLGPLSLLNITAQAMVVIATVGGIIVALFSFFHTSRVSAFGNHVSHISVFSAYLSYEISKRDKIATESIDIYGLYSLMFSKSRGGSMDLSDEFIDKLNGVADIISESNLIYLSTGGSVFNLRVHQAKLKKSLDLLGIKCEITRHRMDFLEIEAQIFDLIDSIVVVFCSDKRVSRLPSRRYV
;
A
#
# COMPACT_ATOMS: atom_id res chain seq x y z
N MET A 1 -18.59 7.91 9.70
CA MET A 1 -18.74 6.44 9.53
C MET A 1 -19.34 6.04 8.17
N LEU A 2 -20.24 6.83 7.57
CA LEU A 2 -20.92 6.50 6.29
C LEU A 2 -19.99 6.40 5.05
N THR A 3 -18.82 7.05 5.06
CA THR A 3 -17.89 7.08 3.91
C THR A 3 -16.99 5.85 3.78
N LYS A 4 -16.76 5.07 4.86
CA LYS A 4 -16.01 3.80 4.80
C LYS A 4 -16.87 2.66 4.24
N ALA A 5 -18.17 2.64 4.55
CA ALA A 5 -19.11 1.66 4.02
C ALA A 5 -19.33 1.82 2.50
N ALA A 6 -19.44 3.06 2.01
CA ALA A 6 -19.60 3.36 0.58
C ALA A 6 -18.38 2.98 -0.27
N LYS A 7 -17.15 3.13 0.27
CA LYS A 7 -15.92 2.71 -0.42
C LYS A 7 -15.71 1.19 -0.40
N GLY A 8 -16.17 0.51 0.65
CA GLY A 8 -16.18 -0.96 0.72
C GLY A 8 -17.17 -1.59 -0.26
N LEU A 9 -18.36 -1.01 -0.41
CA LEU A 9 -19.36 -1.47 -1.37
C LEU A 9 -18.92 -1.27 -2.82
N THR A 10 -18.37 -0.11 -3.18
CA THR A 10 -17.94 0.19 -4.56
C THR A 10 -16.76 -0.66 -5.04
N LYS A 11 -15.85 -1.04 -4.12
CA LYS A 11 -14.77 -2.01 -4.43
C LYS A 11 -15.28 -3.43 -4.64
N LYS A 12 -16.16 -3.91 -3.75
CA LYS A 12 -16.83 -5.21 -3.92
C LYS A 12 -17.69 -5.23 -5.19
N PHE A 13 -18.26 -4.10 -5.59
CA PHE A 13 -19.04 -3.96 -6.81
C PHE A 13 -18.18 -4.01 -8.09
N THR A 14 -16.98 -3.43 -8.09
CA THR A 14 -16.13 -3.34 -9.30
C THR A 14 -15.39 -4.64 -9.65
N THR A 15 -14.87 -5.39 -8.67
CA THR A 15 -14.29 -6.73 -8.95
C THR A 15 -15.37 -7.71 -9.36
N ASN A 16 -16.56 -7.59 -8.75
CA ASN A 16 -17.76 -8.27 -9.23
C ASN A 16 -18.11 -7.82 -10.65
N MET A 17 -18.05 -6.53 -10.98
CA MET A 17 -18.41 -6.01 -12.30
C MET A 17 -17.56 -6.62 -13.42
N PHE A 18 -16.24 -6.74 -13.24
CA PHE A 18 -15.38 -7.35 -14.26
C PHE A 18 -15.62 -8.86 -14.39
N LEU A 19 -15.75 -9.58 -13.26
CA LEU A 19 -16.08 -11.00 -13.27
C LEU A 19 -17.45 -11.25 -13.94
N TRP A 20 -18.47 -10.47 -13.57
CA TRP A 20 -19.79 -10.51 -14.18
C TRP A 20 -19.75 -10.15 -15.65
N SER A 21 -18.95 -9.16 -16.06
CA SER A 21 -18.79 -8.81 -17.48
C SER A 21 -18.20 -9.95 -18.30
N LEU A 22 -17.24 -10.69 -17.75
CA LEU A 22 -16.66 -11.88 -18.39
C LEU A 22 -17.68 -13.02 -18.48
N VAL A 23 -18.41 -13.28 -17.38
CA VAL A 23 -19.46 -14.32 -17.34
C VAL A 23 -20.55 -14.00 -18.36
N VAL A 24 -20.98 -12.74 -18.47
CA VAL A 24 -21.97 -12.29 -19.45
C VAL A 24 -21.43 -12.43 -20.88
N ALA A 25 -20.17 -12.05 -21.14
CA ALA A 25 -19.56 -12.20 -22.46
C ALA A 25 -19.49 -13.67 -22.91
N LEU A 26 -19.13 -14.58 -22.01
CA LEU A 26 -19.11 -16.03 -22.28
C LEU A 26 -20.52 -16.56 -22.54
N ALA A 27 -21.52 -16.13 -21.75
CA ALA A 27 -22.91 -16.52 -21.95
C ALA A 27 -23.46 -16.04 -23.30
N ILE A 28 -23.17 -14.80 -23.70
CA ILE A 28 -23.57 -14.26 -25.00
C ILE A 28 -22.89 -15.03 -26.15
N CYS A 29 -21.59 -15.29 -26.06
CA CYS A 29 -20.85 -16.03 -27.08
C CYS A 29 -21.38 -17.47 -27.22
N GLY A 30 -21.64 -18.16 -26.10
CA GLY A 30 -22.18 -19.51 -26.08
C GLY A 30 -23.60 -19.58 -26.65
N THR A 31 -24.48 -18.67 -26.24
CA THR A 31 -25.86 -18.61 -26.75
C THR A 31 -25.91 -18.33 -28.24
N LEU A 32 -25.10 -17.39 -28.74
CA LEU A 32 -24.99 -17.10 -30.18
C LEU A 32 -24.47 -18.31 -30.96
N GLY A 33 -23.44 -19.00 -30.47
CA GLY A 33 -22.92 -20.20 -31.11
C GLY A 33 -23.98 -21.31 -31.23
N ILE A 34 -24.75 -21.55 -30.16
CA ILE A 34 -25.84 -22.52 -30.16
C ILE A 34 -26.92 -22.14 -31.19
N ILE A 35 -27.33 -20.87 -31.23
CA ILE A 35 -28.34 -20.38 -32.18
C ILE A 35 -27.87 -20.57 -33.63
N ILE A 36 -26.61 -20.23 -33.93
CA ILE A 36 -26.04 -20.38 -35.28
C ILE A 36 -25.96 -21.86 -35.68
N SER A 37 -25.55 -22.75 -34.77
CA SER A 37 -25.49 -24.18 -35.04
C SER A 37 -26.88 -24.80 -35.27
N LEU A 38 -27.90 -24.36 -34.52
CA LEU A 38 -29.28 -24.80 -34.72
C LEU A 38 -29.86 -24.28 -36.06
N ALA A 39 -29.57 -23.03 -36.42
CA ALA A 39 -29.97 -22.46 -37.69
C ALA A 39 -29.32 -23.20 -38.87
N SER A 40 -28.02 -23.49 -38.77
CA SER A 40 -27.30 -24.29 -39.78
C SER A 40 -27.93 -25.68 -39.95
N TRP A 41 -28.27 -26.36 -38.84
CA TRP A 41 -28.95 -27.65 -38.91
C TRP A 41 -30.33 -27.56 -39.55
N TYR A 42 -31.13 -26.54 -39.21
CA TYR A 42 -32.46 -26.34 -39.78
C TYR A 42 -32.42 -26.12 -41.30
N VAL A 43 -31.48 -25.29 -41.78
CA VAL A 43 -31.28 -25.06 -43.22
C VAL A 43 -30.87 -26.35 -43.93
N THR A 44 -29.88 -27.08 -43.40
CA THR A 44 -29.46 -28.35 -43.99
C THR A 44 -30.59 -29.38 -44.04
N LYS A 45 -31.48 -29.43 -43.04
CA LYS A 45 -32.66 -30.30 -43.08
C LYS A 45 -33.66 -29.89 -44.17
N SER A 46 -33.87 -28.59 -44.37
CA SER A 46 -34.87 -28.09 -45.33
C SER A 46 -34.51 -28.39 -46.79
N GLU A 47 -33.22 -28.55 -47.10
CA GLU A 47 -32.74 -28.89 -48.44
C GLU A 47 -32.78 -30.40 -48.76
N LEU A 48 -33.08 -31.24 -47.77
CA LEU A 48 -33.05 -32.70 -47.87
C LEU A 48 -34.45 -33.31 -47.61
N PRO A 49 -35.22 -33.67 -48.65
CA PRO A 49 -36.60 -34.13 -48.53
C PRO A 49 -36.73 -35.62 -48.13
N VAL A 50 -35.81 -36.17 -47.32
CA VAL A 50 -35.77 -37.60 -46.99
C VAL A 50 -36.21 -37.85 -45.55
N ARG A 51 -37.15 -38.78 -45.35
CA ARG A 51 -37.53 -39.29 -44.03
C ARG A 51 -36.35 -40.02 -43.40
N ILE A 52 -35.86 -39.53 -42.26
CA ILE A 52 -34.73 -40.12 -41.54
C ILE A 52 -35.27 -41.31 -40.75
N GLU A 53 -35.02 -42.53 -41.22
CA GLU A 53 -35.17 -43.76 -40.43
C GLU A 53 -33.88 -44.00 -39.62
N LEU A 54 -34.00 -44.36 -38.35
CA LEU A 54 -32.87 -44.60 -37.46
C LEU A 54 -32.13 -45.88 -37.88
N CYS A 55 -31.04 -45.72 -38.65
CA CYS A 55 -30.21 -46.83 -39.12
C CYS A 55 -28.77 -46.72 -38.55
N LEU A 56 -28.24 -47.83 -38.02
CA LEU A 56 -26.90 -47.93 -37.41
C LEU A 56 -25.86 -48.62 -38.32
N HIS A 57 -26.16 -48.77 -39.61
CA HIS A 57 -25.22 -49.35 -40.57
C HIS A 57 -24.11 -48.36 -40.95
N SER A 58 -22.93 -48.87 -41.34
CA SER A 58 -21.73 -48.05 -41.62
C SER A 58 -21.97 -46.94 -42.66
N GLY A 59 -22.81 -47.19 -43.67
CA GLY A 59 -23.23 -46.18 -44.65
C GLY A 59 -24.13 -45.08 -44.09
N CYS A 60 -25.00 -45.41 -43.12
CA CYS A 60 -25.86 -44.43 -42.45
C CYS A 60 -25.07 -43.55 -41.48
N ILE A 61 -24.08 -44.12 -40.79
CA ILE A 61 -23.17 -43.36 -39.91
C ILE A 61 -22.34 -42.37 -40.74
N ALA A 62 -21.84 -42.77 -41.91
CA ALA A 62 -21.11 -41.87 -42.82
C ALA A 62 -22.00 -40.73 -43.33
N TYR A 63 -23.27 -41.02 -43.63
CA TYR A 63 -24.25 -40.03 -44.07
C TYR A 63 -24.67 -39.06 -42.95
N ALA A 64 -24.94 -39.57 -41.75
CA ALA A 64 -25.21 -38.77 -40.56
C ALA A 64 -24.04 -37.84 -40.25
N LYS A 65 -22.80 -38.35 -40.31
CA LYS A 65 -21.60 -37.54 -40.14
C LYS A 65 -21.53 -36.40 -41.16
N LYS A 66 -21.96 -36.60 -42.41
CA LYS A 66 -22.00 -35.56 -43.45
C LYS A 66 -23.04 -34.46 -43.14
N ILE A 67 -24.20 -34.83 -42.59
CA ILE A 67 -25.26 -33.87 -42.19
C ILE A 67 -24.84 -33.07 -40.95
N PHE A 68 -24.24 -33.72 -39.94
CA PHE A 68 -23.88 -33.08 -38.68
C PHE A 68 -22.49 -32.42 -38.68
N LEU A 69 -21.67 -32.62 -39.71
CA LEU A 69 -20.31 -32.07 -39.78
C LEU A 69 -20.29 -30.54 -39.65
N GLY A 70 -21.20 -29.85 -40.36
CA GLY A 70 -21.31 -28.39 -40.36
C GLY A 70 -21.64 -27.83 -38.97
N PRO A 71 -22.79 -28.22 -38.37
CA PRO A 71 -23.17 -27.77 -37.04
C PRO A 71 -22.16 -28.13 -35.94
N LEU A 72 -21.54 -29.31 -36.00
CA LEU A 72 -20.50 -29.74 -35.05
C LEU A 72 -19.21 -28.93 -35.21
N SER A 73 -18.80 -28.61 -36.44
CA SER A 73 -17.65 -27.75 -36.71
C SER A 73 -17.87 -26.33 -36.17
N LEU A 74 -19.08 -25.78 -36.35
CA LEU A 74 -19.45 -24.47 -35.79
C LEU A 74 -19.40 -24.45 -34.26
N LEU A 75 -19.92 -25.50 -33.60
CA LEU A 75 -19.82 -25.63 -32.14
C LEU A 75 -18.37 -25.72 -31.68
N ASN A 76 -17.50 -26.44 -32.40
CA ASN A 76 -16.09 -26.53 -32.07
C ASN A 76 -15.38 -25.16 -32.20
N ILE A 77 -15.69 -24.38 -33.22
CA ILE A 77 -15.16 -23.02 -33.39
C ILE A 77 -15.66 -22.10 -32.27
N THR A 78 -16.95 -22.16 -31.91
CA THR A 78 -17.48 -21.40 -30.75
C THR A 78 -16.80 -21.83 -29.46
N ALA A 79 -16.60 -23.13 -29.24
CA ALA A 79 -15.91 -23.64 -28.06
C ALA A 79 -14.47 -23.11 -27.96
N GLN A 80 -13.73 -23.12 -29.07
CA GLN A 80 -12.39 -22.52 -29.13
C GLN A 80 -12.42 -21.00 -28.87
N ALA A 81 -13.40 -20.28 -29.42
CA ALA A 81 -13.56 -18.85 -29.16
C ALA A 81 -13.85 -18.56 -27.68
N MET A 82 -14.72 -19.35 -27.04
CA MET A 82 -15.00 -19.24 -25.60
C MET A 82 -13.75 -19.49 -24.75
N VAL A 83 -12.92 -20.48 -25.12
CA VAL A 83 -11.65 -20.74 -24.42
C VAL A 83 -10.72 -19.54 -24.50
N VAL A 84 -10.59 -18.90 -25.67
CA VAL A 84 -9.75 -17.70 -25.83
C VAL A 84 -10.29 -16.55 -24.98
N ILE A 85 -11.60 -16.29 -25.03
CA ILE A 85 -12.25 -15.23 -24.23
C ILE A 85 -12.06 -15.50 -22.73
N ALA A 86 -12.29 -16.74 -22.28
CA ALA A 86 -12.14 -17.14 -20.90
C ALA A 86 -10.68 -16.99 -20.42
N THR A 87 -9.72 -17.37 -21.25
CA THR A 87 -8.29 -17.29 -20.90
C THR A 87 -7.83 -15.84 -20.80
N VAL A 88 -8.09 -15.03 -21.83
CA VAL A 88 -7.69 -13.60 -21.84
C VAL A 88 -8.44 -12.83 -20.74
N GLY A 89 -9.75 -13.04 -20.63
CA GLY A 89 -10.57 -12.41 -19.60
C GLY A 89 -10.17 -12.82 -18.19
N GLY A 90 -9.85 -14.10 -17.97
CA GLY A 90 -9.37 -14.62 -16.70
C GLY A 90 -8.07 -13.96 -16.26
N ILE A 91 -7.10 -13.80 -17.18
CA ILE A 91 -5.84 -13.08 -16.91
C ILE A 91 -6.11 -11.63 -16.49
N ILE A 92 -6.99 -10.93 -17.20
CA ILE A 92 -7.35 -9.53 -16.89
C ILE A 92 -7.98 -9.43 -15.50
N VAL A 93 -8.97 -10.28 -15.19
CA VAL A 93 -9.63 -10.29 -13.88
C VAL A 93 -8.63 -10.60 -12.76
N ALA A 94 -7.73 -11.56 -12.97
CA ALA A 94 -6.68 -11.90 -12.02
C ALA A 94 -5.75 -10.71 -11.74
N LEU A 95 -5.32 -9.99 -12.79
CA LEU A 95 -4.46 -8.81 -12.66
C LEU A 95 -5.13 -7.68 -11.86
N PHE A 96 -6.39 -7.38 -12.15
CA PHE A 96 -7.14 -6.37 -11.40
C PHE A 96 -7.37 -6.78 -9.93
N SER A 97 -7.67 -8.05 -9.69
CA SER A 97 -7.79 -8.61 -8.34
C SER A 97 -6.48 -8.48 -7.56
N PHE A 98 -5.35 -8.74 -8.22
CA PHE A 98 -4.01 -8.56 -7.64
C PHE A 98 -3.77 -7.10 -7.25
N PHE A 99 -3.96 -6.13 -8.16
CA PHE A 99 -3.78 -4.71 -7.84
C PHE A 99 -4.70 -4.23 -6.72
N HIS A 100 -5.94 -4.71 -6.72
CA HIS A 100 -6.90 -4.40 -5.68
C HIS A 100 -6.41 -4.90 -4.31
N THR A 101 -6.00 -6.16 -4.26
CA THR A 101 -5.53 -6.83 -3.04
C THR A 101 -4.24 -6.19 -2.54
N SER A 102 -3.29 -5.90 -3.43
CA SER A 102 -2.07 -5.18 -3.10
C SER A 102 -2.35 -3.81 -2.47
N ARG A 103 -3.29 -3.03 -3.03
CA ARG A 103 -3.70 -1.74 -2.45
C ARG A 103 -4.38 -1.87 -1.09
N VAL A 104 -5.22 -2.88 -0.89
CA VAL A 104 -5.85 -3.14 0.43
C VAL A 104 -4.79 -3.53 1.45
N SER A 105 -3.86 -4.41 1.07
CA SER A 105 -2.75 -4.84 1.90
C SER A 105 -1.87 -3.66 2.30
N ALA A 106 -1.44 -2.82 1.35
CA ALA A 106 -0.66 -1.62 1.61
C ALA A 106 -1.36 -0.67 2.60
N PHE A 107 -2.66 -0.44 2.43
CA PHE A 107 -3.44 0.36 3.38
C PHE A 107 -3.55 -0.28 4.76
N GLY A 108 -3.78 -1.59 4.83
CA GLY A 108 -3.82 -2.35 6.08
C GLY A 108 -2.47 -2.27 6.83
N ASN A 109 -1.37 -2.44 6.10
CA ASN A 109 -0.02 -2.30 6.64
C ASN A 109 0.24 -0.87 7.15
N HIS A 110 -0.15 0.16 6.39
CA HIS A 110 -0.05 1.55 6.83
C HIS A 110 -0.81 1.79 8.15
N VAL A 111 -2.05 1.33 8.26
CA VAL A 111 -2.87 1.49 9.47
C VAL A 111 -2.30 0.71 10.65
N SER A 112 -1.81 -0.51 10.41
CA SER A 112 -1.17 -1.31 11.45
C SER A 112 0.12 -0.64 11.96
N HIS A 113 0.97 -0.19 11.04
CA HIS A 113 2.27 0.38 11.38
C HIS A 113 2.13 1.71 12.14
N ILE A 114 1.23 2.60 11.70
CA ILE A 114 0.97 3.86 12.42
C ILE A 114 0.39 3.62 13.82
N SER A 115 -0.42 2.56 13.99
CA SER A 115 -0.95 2.19 15.30
C SER A 115 0.13 1.65 16.24
N VAL A 116 1.07 0.85 15.73
CA VAL A 116 2.21 0.36 16.52
C VAL A 116 3.14 1.52 16.87
N PHE A 117 3.45 2.38 15.90
CA PHE A 117 4.27 3.56 16.12
C PHE A 117 3.66 4.50 17.16
N SER A 118 2.38 4.83 17.04
CA SER A 118 1.72 5.74 17.98
C SER A 118 1.63 5.17 19.39
N ALA A 119 1.36 3.86 19.53
CA ALA A 119 1.34 3.18 20.82
C ALA A 119 2.73 3.15 21.47
N TYR A 120 3.77 2.79 20.70
CA TYR A 120 5.15 2.80 21.18
C TYR A 120 5.58 4.21 21.61
N LEU A 121 5.33 5.21 20.78
CA LEU A 121 5.75 6.58 21.07
C LEU A 121 5.02 7.14 22.30
N SER A 122 3.72 6.88 22.43
CA SER A 122 2.95 7.28 23.63
C SER A 122 3.50 6.62 24.90
N TYR A 123 3.85 5.34 24.81
CA TYR A 123 4.48 4.61 25.92
C TYR A 123 5.86 5.18 26.28
N GLU A 124 6.71 5.45 25.30
CA GLU A 124 8.02 6.07 25.55
C GLU A 124 7.89 7.47 26.16
N ILE A 125 6.97 8.30 25.68
CA ILE A 125 6.72 9.62 26.29
C ILE A 125 6.27 9.47 27.75
N SER A 126 5.42 8.49 28.06
CA SER A 126 4.92 8.28 29.44
C SER A 126 6.01 7.94 30.47
N LYS A 127 7.20 7.49 30.03
CA LYS A 127 8.35 7.22 30.90
C LYS A 127 9.12 8.49 31.30
N ARG A 128 8.78 9.62 30.69
CA ARG A 128 9.53 10.89 30.77
C ARG A 128 8.65 11.92 31.45
N ASP A 129 9.14 12.53 32.52
CA ASP A 129 8.39 13.46 33.38
C ASP A 129 8.45 14.92 32.87
N LYS A 130 9.41 15.26 32.01
CA LYS A 130 9.61 16.62 31.49
C LYS A 130 9.02 16.83 30.09
N ILE A 131 8.47 15.79 29.46
CA ILE A 131 7.90 15.86 28.11
C ILE A 131 6.41 15.51 28.18
N ALA A 132 5.56 16.45 27.77
CA ALA A 132 4.13 16.22 27.64
C ALA A 132 3.81 15.52 26.31
N THR A 133 2.83 14.62 26.30
CA THR A 133 2.38 13.98 25.04
C THR A 133 1.89 15.00 24.00
N GLU A 134 1.30 16.12 24.46
CA GLU A 134 0.81 17.21 23.61
C GLU A 134 1.93 18.00 22.91
N SER A 135 3.16 17.90 23.41
CA SER A 135 4.30 18.59 22.79
C SER A 135 4.82 17.85 21.56
N ILE A 136 4.38 16.62 21.29
CA ILE A 136 4.85 15.81 20.18
C ILE A 136 3.71 15.52 19.20
N ASP A 137 3.87 15.96 17.95
CA ASP A 137 2.99 15.56 16.85
C ASP A 137 3.35 14.15 16.37
N ILE A 138 2.80 13.14 17.05
CA ILE A 138 3.02 11.71 16.74
C ILE A 138 2.72 11.40 15.27
N TYR A 139 1.63 11.94 14.73
CA TYR A 139 1.21 11.65 13.36
C TYR A 139 2.04 12.42 12.33
N GLY A 140 2.42 13.66 12.63
CA GLY A 140 3.34 14.46 11.83
C GLY A 140 4.73 13.81 11.76
N LEU A 141 5.27 13.39 12.91
CA LEU A 141 6.55 12.68 12.98
C LEU A 141 6.49 11.35 12.22
N TYR A 142 5.40 10.58 12.35
CA TYR A 142 5.21 9.36 11.57
C TYR A 142 5.17 9.63 10.06
N SER A 143 4.40 10.65 9.64
CA SER A 143 4.29 11.03 8.23
C SER A 143 5.62 11.54 7.67
N LEU A 144 6.44 12.17 8.52
CA LEU A 144 7.78 12.59 8.17
C LEU A 144 8.70 11.39 8.02
N MET A 145 8.73 10.47 8.98
CA MET A 145 9.56 9.26 8.92
C MET A 145 9.19 8.36 7.75
N PHE A 146 7.89 8.12 7.51
CA PHE A 146 7.40 7.14 6.55
C PHE A 146 6.44 7.75 5.52
N SER A 147 6.94 8.73 4.75
CA SER A 147 6.16 9.51 3.79
C SER A 147 5.47 8.66 2.70
N LYS A 148 6.05 7.50 2.36
CA LYS A 148 5.54 6.57 1.34
C LYS A 148 4.72 5.40 1.92
N SER A 149 4.44 5.38 3.23
CA SER A 149 3.73 4.28 3.91
C SER A 149 2.35 3.97 3.33
N ARG A 150 1.61 4.98 2.85
CA ARG A 150 0.30 4.79 2.19
C ARG A 150 0.39 4.01 0.88
N GLY A 151 1.55 4.03 0.23
CA GLY A 151 1.86 3.23 -0.96
C GLY A 151 2.39 1.83 -0.64
N GLY A 152 2.58 1.50 0.64
CA GLY A 152 3.07 0.20 1.10
C GLY A 152 4.58 0.12 1.37
N SER A 153 5.33 1.21 1.17
CA SER A 153 6.77 1.29 1.51
C SER A 153 6.94 1.84 2.93
N MET A 154 7.64 1.08 3.78
CA MET A 154 8.00 1.49 5.15
C MET A 154 9.46 1.97 5.23
N ASP A 155 9.98 2.45 4.12
CA ASP A 155 11.34 3.01 4.07
C ASP A 155 11.34 4.39 4.73
N LEU A 156 12.46 4.72 5.38
CA LEU A 156 12.66 6.05 5.94
C LEU A 156 12.73 7.09 4.82
N SER A 157 12.09 8.23 5.05
CA SER A 157 12.18 9.36 4.12
C SER A 157 13.53 10.06 4.26
N ASP A 158 14.08 10.51 3.13
CA ASP A 158 15.30 11.31 3.13
C ASP A 158 15.08 12.65 3.87
N GLU A 159 13.87 13.21 3.81
CA GLU A 159 13.50 14.43 4.53
C GLU A 159 13.61 14.27 6.05
N PHE A 160 13.23 13.12 6.59
CA PHE A 160 13.41 12.83 8.02
C PHE A 160 14.89 12.74 8.37
N ILE A 161 15.69 12.05 7.55
CA ILE A 161 17.13 11.87 7.75
C ILE A 161 17.83 13.24 7.75
N ASP A 162 17.51 14.11 6.79
CA ASP A 162 18.09 15.44 6.69
C ASP A 162 17.76 16.31 7.91
N LYS A 163 16.50 16.27 8.37
CA LYS A 163 16.09 17.02 9.57
C LYS A 163 16.75 16.49 10.84
N LEU A 164 16.87 15.17 10.97
CA LEU A 164 17.54 14.53 12.10
C LEU A 164 19.04 14.85 12.12
N ASN A 165 19.71 14.84 10.96
CA ASN A 165 21.09 15.27 10.82
C ASN A 165 21.26 16.74 11.19
N GLY A 166 20.30 17.60 10.83
CA GLY A 166 20.29 19.00 11.27
C GLY A 166 20.28 19.16 12.80
N VAL A 167 19.58 18.29 13.53
CA VAL A 167 19.64 18.26 15.01
C VAL A 167 21.03 17.83 15.48
N ALA A 168 21.58 16.75 14.91
CA ALA A 168 22.91 16.24 15.25
C ALA A 168 24.02 17.28 15.00
N ASP A 169 23.91 18.04 13.93
CA ASP A 169 24.86 19.11 13.56
C ASP A 169 24.84 20.24 14.59
N ILE A 170 23.66 20.67 15.06
CA ILE A 170 23.53 21.71 16.09
C ILE A 170 24.18 21.25 17.41
N ILE A 171 23.98 19.99 17.79
CA ILE A 171 24.62 19.42 19.00
C ILE A 171 26.13 19.37 18.83
N SER A 172 26.61 18.94 17.65
CA SER A 172 28.03 18.83 17.34
C SER A 172 28.73 20.20 17.29
N GLU A 173 28.11 21.19 16.67
CA GLU A 173 28.56 22.60 16.64
C GLU A 173 28.71 23.12 18.07
N SER A 174 27.67 22.93 18.90
CA SER A 174 27.65 23.38 20.29
C SER A 174 28.70 22.69 21.16
N ASN A 175 28.89 21.38 20.97
CA ASN A 175 29.95 20.62 21.63
C ASN A 175 31.35 21.14 21.23
N LEU A 176 31.57 21.42 19.94
CA LEU A 176 32.85 21.93 19.44
C LEU A 176 33.15 23.33 20.00
N ILE A 177 32.19 24.24 20.00
CA ILE A 177 32.33 25.60 20.57
C ILE A 177 32.66 25.50 22.06
N TYR A 178 31.94 24.67 22.82
CA TYR A 178 32.17 24.52 24.25
C TYR A 178 33.57 23.97 24.56
N LEU A 179 34.00 22.91 23.86
CA LEU A 179 35.31 22.27 24.08
C LEU A 179 36.47 23.17 23.65
N SER A 180 36.35 23.86 22.51
CA SER A 180 37.42 24.72 21.97
C SER A 180 37.64 26.01 22.77
N THR A 181 36.58 26.54 23.39
CA THR A 181 36.64 27.84 24.11
C THR A 181 36.63 27.69 25.64
N GLY A 182 36.66 26.46 26.15
CA GLY A 182 36.50 26.18 27.59
C GLY A 182 35.16 26.70 28.15
N GLY A 183 34.12 26.74 27.32
CA GLY A 183 32.78 27.24 27.67
C GLY A 183 32.62 28.75 27.70
N SER A 184 33.68 29.55 27.53
CA SER A 184 33.63 31.02 27.66
C SER A 184 32.75 31.72 26.62
N VAL A 185 32.68 31.18 25.40
CA VAL A 185 31.92 31.76 24.27
C VAL A 185 30.57 31.06 24.07
N PHE A 186 30.33 29.95 24.78
CA PHE A 186 29.10 29.17 24.59
C PHE A 186 27.87 29.91 25.12
N ASN A 187 26.96 30.27 24.21
CA ASN A 187 25.71 30.92 24.55
C ASN A 187 24.54 29.93 24.51
N LEU A 188 24.09 29.52 25.70
CA LEU A 188 22.97 28.58 25.85
C LEU A 188 21.68 29.06 25.18
N ARG A 189 21.36 30.37 25.21
CA ARG A 189 20.13 30.88 24.59
C ARG A 189 20.14 30.74 23.07
N VAL A 190 21.31 30.90 22.46
CA VAL A 190 21.49 30.71 21.01
C VAL A 190 21.32 29.24 20.67
N HIS A 191 21.92 28.34 21.46
CA HIS A 191 21.72 26.89 21.31
C HIS A 191 20.25 26.49 21.45
N GLN A 192 19.58 26.94 22.53
CA GLN A 192 18.15 26.70 22.77
C GLN A 192 17.28 27.12 21.58
N ALA A 193 17.52 28.32 21.03
CA ALA A 193 16.76 28.83 19.90
C ALA A 193 16.99 28.01 18.62
N LYS A 194 18.26 27.64 18.32
CA LYS A 194 18.60 26.78 17.18
C LYS A 194 17.96 25.39 17.32
N LEU A 195 18.12 24.77 18.49
CA LEU A 195 17.62 23.43 18.75
C LEU A 195 16.09 23.39 18.70
N LYS A 196 15.41 24.35 19.32
CA LYS A 196 13.94 24.45 19.24
C LYS A 196 13.46 24.50 17.79
N LYS A 197 14.07 25.35 16.97
CA LYS A 197 13.69 25.48 15.55
C LYS A 197 13.88 24.15 14.80
N SER A 198 14.94 23.42 15.09
CA SER A 198 15.22 22.12 14.45
C SER A 198 14.26 21.02 14.94
N LEU A 199 13.97 20.97 16.24
CA LEU A 199 13.00 20.03 16.83
C LEU A 199 11.56 20.29 16.35
N ASP A 200 11.17 21.56 16.19
CA ASP A 200 9.85 21.94 15.64
C ASP A 200 9.67 21.37 14.21
N LEU A 201 10.73 21.26 13.40
CA LEU A 201 10.68 20.65 12.06
C LEU A 201 10.45 19.13 12.09
N LEU A 202 10.82 18.47 13.20
CA LEU A 202 10.51 17.07 13.48
C LEU A 202 9.12 16.89 14.11
N GLY A 203 8.40 17.97 14.41
CA GLY A 203 7.12 17.92 15.10
C GLY A 203 7.25 17.77 16.62
N ILE A 204 8.42 18.06 17.19
CA ILE A 204 8.69 18.03 18.64
C ILE A 204 8.77 19.47 19.14
N LYS A 205 7.74 19.91 19.87
CA LYS A 205 7.72 21.23 20.49
C LYS A 205 8.56 21.20 21.76
N CYS A 206 9.62 22.00 21.77
CA CYS A 206 10.44 22.22 22.95
C CYS A 206 10.20 23.63 23.50
N GLU A 207 9.84 23.72 24.78
CA GLU A 207 9.68 25.00 25.46
C GLU A 207 11.05 25.56 25.87
N ILE A 208 11.30 26.84 25.57
CA ILE A 208 12.51 27.52 26.04
C ILE A 208 12.28 27.89 27.50
N THR A 209 12.93 27.16 28.40
CA THR A 209 12.90 27.44 29.83
C THR A 209 13.96 28.48 30.20
N ARG A 210 13.66 29.30 31.21
CA ARG A 210 14.60 30.30 31.74
C ARG A 210 15.72 29.67 32.59
N HIS A 211 15.44 28.52 33.20
CA HIS A 211 16.39 27.80 34.04
C HIS A 211 17.23 26.84 33.21
N ARG A 212 18.56 26.97 33.30
CA ARG A 212 19.53 26.17 32.53
C ARG A 212 19.37 24.67 32.79
N MET A 213 19.27 24.28 34.05
CA MET A 213 19.16 22.86 34.44
C MET A 213 17.90 22.22 33.87
N ASP A 214 16.76 22.89 33.98
CA ASP A 214 15.49 22.40 33.45
C ASP A 214 15.57 22.17 31.93
N PHE A 215 16.18 23.11 31.18
CA PHE A 215 16.37 22.93 29.75
C PHE A 215 17.25 21.71 29.44
N LEU A 216 18.35 21.55 30.17
CA LEU A 216 19.28 20.44 29.96
C LEU A 216 18.63 19.09 30.29
N GLU A 217 17.73 19.03 31.26
CA GLU A 217 16.94 17.82 31.56
C GLU A 217 15.93 17.52 30.44
N ILE A 218 15.16 18.52 29.99
CA ILE A 218 14.21 18.38 28.87
C ILE A 218 14.94 17.90 27.61
N GLU A 219 16.06 18.54 27.28
CA GLU A 219 16.90 18.19 26.13
C GLU A 219 17.38 16.73 26.19
N ALA A 220 17.88 16.28 27.34
CA ALA A 220 18.34 14.90 27.51
C ALA A 220 17.19 13.90 27.28
N GLN A 221 16.01 14.18 27.85
CA GLN A 221 14.85 13.31 27.65
C GLN A 221 14.39 13.27 26.20
N ILE A 222 14.48 14.40 25.46
CA ILE A 222 14.15 14.47 24.04
C ILE A 222 15.16 13.66 23.23
N PHE A 223 16.46 13.77 23.51
CA PHE A 223 17.48 13.01 22.80
C PHE A 223 17.32 11.51 23.04
N ASP A 224 17.09 11.09 24.28
CA ASP A 224 16.81 9.70 24.61
C ASP A 224 15.54 9.20 23.91
N LEU A 225 14.53 10.06 23.75
CA LEU A 225 13.31 9.71 23.02
C LEU A 225 13.62 9.49 21.54
N ILE A 226 14.31 10.42 20.90
CA ILE A 226 14.69 10.32 19.48
C ILE A 226 15.55 9.07 19.26
N ASP A 227 16.55 8.83 20.10
CA ASP A 227 17.40 7.64 20.01
C ASP A 227 16.59 6.35 20.17
N SER A 228 15.62 6.31 21.08
CA SER A 228 14.74 5.14 21.24
C SER A 228 13.89 4.88 19.98
N ILE A 229 13.42 5.94 19.32
CA ILE A 229 12.66 5.84 18.07
C ILE A 229 13.58 5.34 16.95
N VAL A 230 14.78 5.91 16.82
CA VAL A 230 15.78 5.52 15.82
C VAL A 230 16.16 4.05 15.99
N VAL A 231 16.41 3.59 17.21
CA VAL A 231 16.80 2.20 17.45
C VAL A 231 15.69 1.20 17.07
N VAL A 232 14.43 1.55 17.33
CA VAL A 232 13.31 0.61 17.08
C VAL A 232 12.81 0.67 15.63
N PHE A 233 12.74 1.85 15.04
CA PHE A 233 12.10 2.06 13.74
C PHE A 233 13.06 2.35 12.59
N CYS A 234 14.33 2.67 12.87
CA CYS A 234 15.34 2.91 11.84
C CYS A 234 16.30 1.73 11.75
N SER A 235 16.17 0.92 10.69
CA SER A 235 17.16 -0.12 10.35
C SER A 235 18.26 0.38 9.40
N ASP A 236 18.18 1.64 8.97
CA ASP A 236 19.06 2.22 7.97
C ASP A 236 20.37 2.71 8.59
N LYS A 237 21.51 2.33 7.98
CA LYS A 237 22.85 2.76 8.41
C LYS A 237 23.11 4.26 8.22
N ARG A 238 22.29 4.94 7.41
CA ARG A 238 22.34 6.39 7.19
C ARG A 238 21.93 7.19 8.42
N VAL A 239 21.21 6.56 9.35
CA VAL A 239 20.78 7.19 10.59
C VAL A 239 21.65 6.68 11.73
N SER A 240 22.35 7.59 12.40
CA SER A 240 23.09 7.29 13.62
C SER A 240 22.40 7.93 14.82
N ARG A 241 22.73 7.43 16.02
CA ARG A 241 22.26 8.03 17.27
C ARG A 241 22.72 9.48 17.38
N LEU A 242 21.94 10.29 18.07
CA LEU A 242 22.31 11.67 18.30
C LEU A 242 23.64 11.75 19.07
N PRO A 243 24.52 12.72 18.76
CA PRO A 243 25.75 12.93 19.51
C PRO A 243 25.46 13.21 20.99
N SER A 244 26.24 12.59 21.88
CA SER A 244 26.14 12.90 23.31
C SER A 244 26.47 14.36 23.59
N ARG A 245 25.65 15.03 24.40
CA ARG A 245 25.94 16.39 24.89
C ARG A 245 27.21 16.40 25.74
N ARG A 246 28.09 17.38 25.50
CA ARG A 246 29.31 17.64 26.30
C ARG A 246 29.34 19.01 26.98
N TYR A 247 28.44 19.91 26.61
CA TYR A 247 28.25 21.19 27.31
C TYR A 247 27.45 20.99 28.60
N VAL A 248 27.83 21.75 29.63
CA VAL A 248 27.20 21.79 30.97
C VAL A 248 26.80 23.22 31.25
#